data_AF-A0A7R9B4Y8-F1
#
_entry.id   AF-A0A7R9B4Y8-F1
#
_cell.length_a   1.000
_cell.length_b   1.000
_cell.length_c   1.000
_cell.angle_alpha   90.00
_cell.angle_beta   90.00
_cell.angle_gamma   90.00
#
_symmetry.space_group_name_H-M   'P 1'
#
loop_
_entity.id
_entity.type
_entity.pdbx_description
1 polymer ?
#
loop_
_entity_poly.entity_id
_entity_poly.type
_entity_poly.pdbx_seq_one_letter_code
_entity_poly.pdbx_strand_id
1 'polypeptide(L)'
;RYKSYMNNVVTGNLKEAQRGGVPGTYPLVRSFVNIRVPQGLAGLEDGMVDDQPVWALIYYCLRCGDIKAALHCVHRASPQVKEFSTILQDIEKSPDLKLNPQAEAFLQRQYRQQIKHMTDPYKRAVYSVISACDIEYDHPEVAKAADDYLWFKLWQIREEPLLPLGEPHSGEKLTYTHLQSLILEEYGESHYNAQEKPLVYYQVLFLTGQFEAALEFLFRVDKFRVHAVHMAMAMHQQNLLALPTAFDASLLTEDSKYRGAARRLNYARLIILYVRRFETTDIKEALNYYYFLREIKGPEDENLFAMCVADLAQETQQFAVLFGHLRQDGCRVPGLIDTFQGAQVDPLFVIEKAASVSEERGLTEDAINLYDLSGISGQSEQSRDKLNLRRTVHADEAEILIGF
;
A
#
# COMPACT_ATOMS: atom_id res chain seq x y z
N ARG A 1 15.07 -3.30 10.03
CA ARG A 1 15.61 -3.90 8.78
C ARG A 1 17.13 -3.83 8.70
N TYR A 2 17.76 -2.65 8.71
CA TYR A 2 19.21 -2.53 8.49
C TYR A 2 20.08 -3.22 9.57
N LYS A 3 19.71 -3.14 10.85
CA LYS A 3 20.37 -3.92 11.94
C LYS A 3 20.37 -5.43 11.67
N SER A 4 19.28 -5.98 11.14
CA SER A 4 19.19 -7.41 10.81
C SER A 4 20.12 -7.76 9.64
N TYR A 5 20.17 -6.92 8.61
CA TYR A 5 21.11 -7.06 7.50
C TYR A 5 22.57 -7.07 7.99
N MET A 6 22.95 -6.12 8.84
CA MET A 6 24.31 -6.09 9.41
C MET A 6 24.61 -7.32 10.26
N ASN A 7 23.67 -7.78 11.08
CA ASN A 7 23.85 -9.03 11.84
C ASN A 7 24.10 -10.21 10.90
N ASN A 8 23.37 -10.33 9.79
CA ASN A 8 23.57 -11.41 8.82
C ASN A 8 24.96 -11.33 8.17
N VAL A 9 25.39 -10.13 7.75
CA VAL A 9 26.73 -9.93 7.16
C VAL A 9 27.83 -10.25 8.17
N VAL A 10 27.71 -9.78 9.41
CA VAL A 10 28.67 -10.04 10.48
C VAL A 10 28.72 -11.53 10.84
N THR A 11 27.56 -12.19 10.91
CA THR A 11 27.48 -13.63 11.20
C THR A 11 28.01 -14.49 10.05
N GLY A 12 27.87 -14.03 8.80
CA GLY A 12 28.49 -14.68 7.64
C GLY A 12 30.01 -14.56 7.60
N ASN A 13 30.59 -13.55 8.27
CA ASN A 13 32.02 -13.21 8.20
C ASN A 13 32.67 -13.13 9.59
N LEU A 14 32.36 -14.06 10.50
CA LEU A 14 32.76 -13.99 11.92
C LEU A 14 34.27 -13.80 12.16
N LYS A 15 35.11 -14.44 11.34
CA LYS A 15 36.58 -14.35 11.46
C LYS A 15 37.09 -12.92 11.22
N GLU A 16 36.55 -12.26 10.22
CA GLU A 16 36.90 -10.87 9.86
C GLU A 16 36.16 -9.86 10.75
N ALA A 17 34.94 -10.17 11.18
CA ALA A 17 34.10 -9.27 11.97
C ALA A 17 34.70 -8.87 13.32
N GLN A 18 35.44 -9.77 13.97
CA GLN A 18 36.02 -9.56 15.31
C GLN A 18 35.04 -8.94 16.33
N ARG A 19 33.79 -9.41 16.33
CA ARG A 19 32.67 -8.84 17.12
C ARG A 19 32.91 -8.82 18.63
N GLY A 20 33.68 -9.78 19.13
CA GLY A 20 33.82 -10.00 20.57
C GLY A 20 32.49 -10.46 21.21
N GLY A 21 32.42 -10.41 22.55
CA GLY A 21 31.28 -10.95 23.32
C GLY A 21 30.25 -9.92 23.78
N VAL A 22 30.45 -8.62 23.54
CA VAL A 22 29.55 -7.56 24.06
C VAL A 22 28.40 -7.32 23.07
N PRO A 23 27.13 -7.52 23.49
CA PRO A 23 25.99 -7.19 22.66
C PRO A 23 25.76 -5.68 22.59
N GLY A 24 25.25 -5.20 21.46
CA GLY A 24 24.87 -3.79 21.27
C GLY A 24 24.99 -3.33 19.83
N THR A 25 24.42 -2.16 19.53
CA THR A 25 24.49 -1.56 18.19
C THR A 25 25.92 -1.15 17.84
N TYR A 26 26.63 -0.51 18.76
CA TYR A 26 28.01 -0.05 18.49
C TYR A 26 28.98 -1.21 18.18
N PRO A 27 29.06 -2.29 18.99
CA PRO A 27 29.89 -3.46 18.64
C PRO A 27 29.52 -4.08 17.29
N LEU A 28 28.22 -4.16 16.98
CA LEU A 28 27.74 -4.67 15.68
C LEU A 28 28.21 -3.79 14.52
N VAL A 29 28.06 -2.47 14.65
CA VAL A 29 28.47 -1.50 13.63
C VAL A 29 29.98 -1.52 13.44
N ARG A 30 30.76 -1.56 14.54
CA ARG A 30 32.22 -1.67 14.48
C ARG A 30 32.66 -2.90 13.66
N SER A 31 32.08 -4.05 13.94
CA SER A 31 32.34 -5.28 13.17
C SER A 31 31.93 -5.19 11.72
N PHE A 32 30.79 -4.57 11.46
CA PHE A 32 30.29 -4.41 10.11
C PHE A 32 31.18 -3.47 9.28
N VAL A 33 31.66 -2.38 9.86
CA VAL A 33 32.62 -1.45 9.25
C VAL A 33 33.93 -2.16 8.94
N ASN A 34 34.44 -2.99 9.86
CA ASN A 34 35.68 -3.74 9.64
C ASN A 34 35.62 -4.69 8.43
N ILE A 35 34.43 -5.24 8.15
CA ILE A 35 34.21 -6.09 6.96
C ILE A 35 34.03 -5.25 5.70
N ARG A 36 33.24 -4.17 5.79
CA ARG A 36 32.71 -3.47 4.62
C ARG A 36 33.61 -2.34 4.12
N VAL A 37 34.42 -1.76 5.00
CA VAL A 37 35.32 -0.64 4.68
C VAL A 37 36.74 -1.20 4.61
N PRO A 38 37.37 -1.23 3.42
CA PRO A 38 38.72 -1.74 3.29
C PRO A 38 39.71 -0.97 4.18
N GLN A 39 40.62 -1.70 4.82
CA GLN A 39 41.70 -1.06 5.58
C GLN A 39 42.59 -0.25 4.64
N GLY A 40 42.90 0.99 5.04
CA GLY A 40 43.71 1.90 4.23
C GLY A 40 42.97 2.56 3.06
N LEU A 41 41.63 2.55 3.06
CA LEU A 41 40.86 3.33 2.09
C LEU A 41 41.26 4.81 2.16
N ALA A 42 41.80 5.33 1.06
CA ALA A 42 42.25 6.71 0.95
C ALA A 42 41.05 7.67 0.99
N GLY A 43 41.28 8.87 1.55
CA GLY A 43 40.29 9.94 1.58
C GLY A 43 39.35 9.95 2.79
N LEU A 44 39.50 9.03 3.74
CA LEU A 44 38.80 9.08 5.02
C LEU A 44 39.43 10.12 5.97
N GLU A 45 38.60 10.91 6.65
CA GLU A 45 39.02 12.07 7.43
C GLU A 45 38.80 11.91 8.95
N ASP A 46 39.39 12.81 9.72
CA ASP A 46 39.19 13.03 11.17
C ASP A 46 39.55 11.88 12.13
N GLY A 47 40.15 10.81 11.61
CA GLY A 47 40.80 9.76 12.37
C GLY A 47 39.96 8.51 12.62
N MET A 48 40.43 7.68 13.55
CA MET A 48 39.89 6.35 13.85
C MET A 48 39.37 6.29 15.30
N VAL A 49 38.34 5.47 15.53
CA VAL A 49 37.86 5.08 16.87
C VAL A 49 37.81 3.55 16.90
N ASP A 50 38.47 2.93 17.87
CA ASP A 50 38.59 1.47 18.00
C ASP A 50 39.03 0.81 16.67
N ASP A 51 40.09 1.37 16.06
CA ASP A 51 40.69 0.94 14.78
C ASP A 51 39.78 1.01 13.55
N GLN A 52 38.64 1.73 13.65
CA GLN A 52 37.70 1.91 12.54
C GLN A 52 37.49 3.39 12.20
N PRO A 53 37.24 3.74 10.92
CA PRO A 53 37.01 5.13 10.52
C PRO A 53 35.81 5.77 11.22
N VAL A 54 36.03 6.94 11.83
CA VAL A 54 35.04 7.56 12.71
C VAL A 54 33.72 7.88 12.00
N TRP A 55 33.77 8.43 10.78
CA TRP A 55 32.58 8.78 10.02
C TRP A 55 31.80 7.57 9.52
N ALA A 56 32.48 6.47 9.18
CA ALA A 56 31.81 5.22 8.83
C ALA A 56 31.05 4.64 10.03
N LEU A 57 31.65 4.67 11.24
CA LEU A 57 30.96 4.27 12.47
C LEU A 57 29.73 5.14 12.72
N ILE A 58 29.86 6.47 12.66
CA ILE A 58 28.75 7.41 12.86
C ILE A 58 27.64 7.16 11.84
N TYR A 59 27.98 7.06 10.56
CA TYR A 59 27.04 6.79 9.47
C TYR A 59 26.21 5.53 9.73
N TYR A 60 26.87 4.40 10.03
CA TYR A 60 26.15 3.14 10.24
C TYR A 60 25.38 3.09 11.57
N CYS A 61 25.80 3.82 12.60
CA CYS A 61 25.00 4.04 13.81
C CYS A 61 23.73 4.86 13.52
N LEU A 62 23.81 5.91 12.71
CA LEU A 62 22.64 6.68 12.28
C LEU A 62 21.72 5.86 11.37
N ARG A 63 22.29 5.09 10.43
CA ARG A 63 21.57 4.17 9.55
C ARG A 63 20.83 3.07 10.32
N CYS A 64 21.33 2.71 11.50
CA CYS A 64 20.64 1.83 12.45
C CYS A 64 19.43 2.46 13.16
N GLY A 65 19.30 3.79 13.11
CA GLY A 65 18.40 4.55 13.98
C GLY A 65 18.87 4.62 15.43
N ASP A 66 20.19 4.53 15.69
CA ASP A 66 20.75 4.54 17.04
C ASP A 66 21.70 5.75 17.24
N ILE A 67 21.10 6.88 17.60
CA ILE A 67 21.82 8.15 17.81
C ILE A 67 22.74 8.04 19.03
N LYS A 68 22.34 7.30 20.07
CA LYS A 68 23.17 7.06 21.27
C LYS A 68 24.46 6.32 20.92
N ALA A 69 24.39 5.30 20.06
CA ALA A 69 25.57 4.63 19.56
C ALA A 69 26.47 5.57 18.74
N ALA A 70 25.89 6.47 17.94
CA ALA A 70 26.66 7.49 17.22
C ALA A 70 27.35 8.49 18.18
N LEU A 71 26.66 8.94 19.24
CA LEU A 71 27.23 9.78 20.30
C LEU A 71 28.40 9.09 21.01
N HIS A 72 28.29 7.79 21.28
CA HIS A 72 29.40 7.01 21.84
C HIS A 72 30.64 7.04 20.93
N CYS A 73 30.48 6.96 19.60
CA CYS A 73 31.59 7.14 18.65
C CYS A 73 32.21 8.54 18.76
N VAL A 74 31.36 9.58 18.73
CA VAL A 74 31.79 10.98 18.73
C VAL A 74 32.57 11.35 20.00
N HIS A 75 32.13 10.90 21.19
CA HIS A 75 32.82 11.21 22.44
C HIS A 75 34.24 10.61 22.55
N ARG A 76 34.50 9.53 21.80
CA ARG A 76 35.81 8.84 21.74
C ARG A 76 36.68 9.30 20.56
N ALA A 77 36.15 10.14 19.68
CA ALA A 77 36.83 10.63 18.50
C ALA A 77 37.80 11.79 18.80
N SER A 78 38.42 12.33 17.75
CA SER A 78 39.27 13.52 17.82
C SER A 78 38.49 14.76 18.31
N PRO A 79 39.15 15.78 18.88
CA PRO A 79 38.48 16.99 19.39
C PRO A 79 37.57 17.68 18.35
N GLN A 80 37.98 17.69 17.07
CA GLN A 80 37.19 18.27 15.98
C GLN A 80 35.85 17.55 15.78
N VAL A 81 35.84 16.21 15.84
CA VAL A 81 34.61 15.43 15.73
C VAL A 81 33.76 15.57 16.98
N LYS A 82 34.36 15.74 18.17
CA LYS A 82 33.61 15.93 19.42
C LYS A 82 32.68 17.15 19.38
N GLU A 83 32.99 18.18 18.61
CA GLU A 83 32.09 19.34 18.41
C GLU A 83 30.75 18.92 17.81
N PHE A 84 30.73 17.83 17.04
CA PHE A 84 29.51 17.24 16.47
C PHE A 84 28.58 16.61 17.53
N SER A 85 29.05 16.41 18.77
CA SER A 85 28.21 15.80 19.82
C SER A 85 27.01 16.67 20.16
N THR A 86 27.15 17.99 20.12
CA THR A 86 26.05 18.92 20.42
C THR A 86 24.93 18.77 19.40
N ILE A 87 25.28 18.67 18.12
CA ILE A 87 24.32 18.42 17.02
C ILE A 87 23.55 17.11 17.24
N LEU A 88 24.26 16.02 17.53
CA LEU A 88 23.61 14.73 17.77
C LEU A 88 22.74 14.71 19.03
N GLN A 89 23.16 15.41 20.10
CA GLN A 89 22.36 15.55 21.32
C GLN A 89 21.08 16.38 21.08
N ASP A 90 21.15 17.39 20.22
CA ASP A 90 19.98 18.19 19.85
C ASP A 90 18.97 17.35 19.06
N ILE A 91 19.44 16.52 18.12
CA ILE A 91 18.58 15.58 17.37
C ILE A 91 17.96 14.54 18.30
N GLU A 92 18.74 13.99 19.25
CA GLU A 92 18.24 12.99 20.20
C GLU A 92 17.11 13.52 21.08
N LYS A 93 17.18 14.81 21.45
CA LYS A 93 16.17 15.48 22.28
C LYS A 93 14.94 15.91 21.48
N SER A 94 15.05 16.02 20.15
CA SER A 94 13.95 16.40 19.27
C SER A 94 12.95 15.24 19.13
N PRO A 95 11.64 15.48 19.26
CA PRO A 95 10.63 14.43 19.13
C PRO A 95 10.53 13.88 17.70
N ASP A 96 10.89 14.68 16.72
CA ASP A 96 10.85 14.43 15.29
C ASP A 96 12.21 14.07 14.68
N LEU A 97 13.25 13.93 15.51
CA LEU A 97 14.64 13.67 15.11
C LEU A 97 15.16 14.70 14.10
N LYS A 98 14.77 15.96 14.26
CA LYS A 98 15.18 17.08 13.41
C LYS A 98 15.96 18.12 14.21
N LEU A 99 16.84 18.81 13.51
CA LEU A 99 17.52 19.96 14.06
C LEU A 99 16.59 21.17 14.14
N ASN A 100 16.88 22.07 15.08
CA ASN A 100 16.24 23.37 15.05
C ASN A 100 16.67 24.15 13.77
N PRO A 101 15.85 25.08 13.27
CA PRO A 101 16.12 25.76 12.00
C PRO A 101 17.47 26.51 11.95
N GLN A 102 17.95 27.03 13.08
CA GLN A 102 19.21 27.77 13.13
C GLN A 102 20.42 26.84 13.00
N ALA A 103 20.43 25.72 13.73
CA ALA A 103 21.47 24.70 13.66
C ALA A 103 21.48 24.01 12.30
N GLU A 104 20.31 23.74 11.72
CA GLU A 104 20.18 23.20 10.37
C GLU A 104 20.80 24.15 9.33
N ALA A 105 20.41 25.43 9.32
CA ALA A 105 20.95 26.42 8.39
C ALA A 105 22.47 26.63 8.54
N PHE A 106 22.99 26.52 9.77
CA PHE A 106 24.43 26.53 10.03
C PHE A 106 25.14 25.34 9.37
N LEU A 107 24.64 24.12 9.58
CA LEU A 107 25.23 22.92 8.97
C LEU A 107 25.10 22.91 7.45
N GLN A 108 23.98 23.35 6.90
CA GLN A 108 23.80 23.48 5.45
C GLN A 108 24.82 24.43 4.82
N ARG A 109 25.16 25.52 5.53
CA ARG A 109 26.21 26.46 5.10
C ARG A 109 27.59 25.81 5.16
N GLN A 110 27.91 25.16 6.28
CA GLN A 110 29.16 24.42 6.43
C GLN A 110 29.31 23.34 5.35
N TYR A 111 28.22 22.63 5.04
CA TYR A 111 28.21 21.61 4.00
C TYR A 111 28.57 22.18 2.64
N ARG A 112 27.87 23.25 2.22
CA ARG A 112 28.10 23.89 0.92
C ARG A 112 29.51 24.47 0.78
N GLN A 113 30.07 25.03 1.85
CA GLN A 113 31.35 25.72 1.80
C GLN A 113 32.56 24.76 1.90
N GLN A 114 32.44 23.68 2.67
CA GLN A 114 33.59 22.83 3.02
C GLN A 114 33.29 21.35 2.78
N ILE A 115 32.24 20.81 3.39
CA ILE A 115 32.04 19.35 3.45
C ILE A 115 31.75 18.75 2.07
N LYS A 116 31.01 19.44 1.20
CA LYS A 116 30.64 18.94 -0.14
C LYS A 116 31.87 18.54 -0.99
N HIS A 117 33.00 19.20 -0.77
CA HIS A 117 34.24 18.98 -1.52
C HIS A 117 35.24 18.06 -0.82
N MET A 118 34.90 17.54 0.37
CA MET A 118 35.75 16.58 1.08
C MET A 118 35.76 15.22 0.40
N THR A 119 36.84 14.47 0.62
CA THR A 119 37.02 13.14 0.01
C THR A 119 36.27 12.05 0.76
N ASP A 120 35.95 12.26 2.05
CA ASP A 120 35.30 11.25 2.88
C ASP A 120 33.80 11.13 2.54
N PRO A 121 33.36 10.02 1.92
CA PRO A 121 31.97 9.88 1.50
C PRO A 121 31.02 9.69 2.69
N TYR A 122 31.48 9.12 3.80
CA TYR A 122 30.67 8.93 5.00
C TYR A 122 30.42 10.25 5.69
N LYS A 123 31.43 11.11 5.79
CA LYS A 123 31.30 12.47 6.34
C LYS A 123 30.28 13.28 5.53
N ARG A 124 30.40 13.28 4.20
CA ARG A 124 29.43 13.95 3.31
C ARG A 124 28.01 13.43 3.52
N ALA A 125 27.83 12.11 3.56
CA ALA A 125 26.53 11.49 3.78
C ALA A 125 25.91 11.86 5.14
N VAL A 126 26.70 11.82 6.23
CA VAL A 126 26.22 12.16 7.57
C VAL A 126 25.74 13.60 7.63
N TYR A 127 26.52 14.55 7.09
CA TYR A 127 26.10 15.96 7.06
C TYR A 127 24.88 16.17 6.17
N SER A 128 24.83 15.55 4.99
CA SER A 128 23.70 15.67 4.05
C SER A 128 22.38 15.18 4.67
N VAL A 129 22.40 14.04 5.36
CA VAL A 129 21.23 13.47 6.06
C VAL A 129 20.78 14.35 7.22
N ILE A 130 21.70 14.74 8.11
CA ILE A 130 21.35 15.49 9.31
C ILE A 130 20.86 16.90 8.99
N SER A 131 21.48 17.57 8.01
CA SER A 131 21.13 18.94 7.63
C SER A 131 20.10 19.04 6.51
N ALA A 132 19.59 17.91 6.03
CA ALA A 132 18.65 17.81 4.90
C ALA A 132 19.06 18.66 3.69
N CYS A 133 20.30 18.47 3.22
CA CYS A 133 20.83 19.19 2.06
C CYS A 133 21.40 18.27 1.00
N ASP A 134 21.70 18.87 -0.16
CA ASP A 134 22.24 18.16 -1.34
C ASP A 134 21.31 17.03 -1.78
N ILE A 135 20.02 17.33 -1.84
CA ILE A 135 18.94 16.37 -2.11
C ILE A 135 19.17 15.66 -3.45
N GLU A 136 19.69 16.35 -4.45
CA GLU A 136 19.96 15.78 -5.78
C GLU A 136 21.10 14.75 -5.82
N TYR A 137 21.96 14.72 -4.81
CA TYR A 137 23.11 13.83 -4.79
C TYR A 137 22.82 12.56 -3.96
N ASP A 138 22.82 11.41 -4.63
CA ASP A 138 22.41 10.13 -4.02
C ASP A 138 23.52 9.41 -3.23
N HIS A 139 24.72 9.99 -3.13
CA HIS A 139 25.87 9.40 -2.41
C HIS A 139 26.15 7.92 -2.76
N PRO A 140 26.35 7.57 -4.05
CA PRO A 140 26.48 6.19 -4.52
C PRO A 140 27.66 5.41 -3.90
N GLU A 141 28.64 6.11 -3.33
CA GLU A 141 29.77 5.52 -2.62
C GLU A 141 29.33 4.74 -1.37
N VAL A 142 28.29 5.22 -0.68
CA VAL A 142 27.76 4.62 0.55
C VAL A 142 26.36 4.03 0.38
N ALA A 143 25.51 4.63 -0.44
CA ALA A 143 24.15 4.19 -0.72
C ALA A 143 24.12 3.24 -1.93
N LYS A 144 23.99 1.93 -1.68
CA LYS A 144 24.11 0.91 -2.75
C LYS A 144 22.80 0.21 -3.08
N ALA A 145 21.75 0.45 -2.31
CA ALA A 145 20.45 -0.20 -2.46
C ALA A 145 19.30 0.81 -2.42
N ALA A 146 18.14 0.43 -2.96
CA ALA A 146 16.92 1.23 -2.88
C ALA A 146 16.51 1.54 -1.42
N ASP A 147 16.78 0.62 -0.48
CA ASP A 147 16.56 0.83 0.96
C ASP A 147 17.47 1.94 1.54
N ASP A 148 18.65 2.16 0.96
CA ASP A 148 19.56 3.23 1.38
C ASP A 148 19.09 4.55 0.79
N TYR A 149 18.82 4.59 -0.51
CA TYR A 149 18.20 5.74 -1.18
C TYR A 149 16.98 6.25 -0.41
N LEU A 150 16.04 5.35 -0.10
CA LEU A 150 14.82 5.72 0.59
C LEU A 150 15.10 6.25 2.01
N TRP A 151 16.05 5.65 2.73
CA TRP A 151 16.45 6.15 4.04
C TRP A 151 17.02 7.58 3.99
N PHE A 152 17.86 7.88 2.99
CA PHE A 152 18.38 9.24 2.77
C PHE A 152 17.23 10.23 2.54
N LYS A 153 16.39 9.96 1.54
CA LYS A 153 15.31 10.90 1.17
C LYS A 153 14.34 11.12 2.31
N LEU A 154 13.95 10.07 3.05
CA LEU A 154 13.04 10.20 4.20
C LEU A 154 13.63 11.08 5.32
N TRP A 155 14.94 11.00 5.57
CA TRP A 155 15.61 11.90 6.52
C TRP A 155 15.69 13.35 6.04
N GLN A 156 15.82 13.55 4.73
CA GLN A 156 15.92 14.86 4.10
C GLN A 156 14.56 15.58 3.98
N ILE A 157 13.45 14.93 4.29
CA ILE A 157 12.12 15.56 4.21
C ILE A 157 12.01 16.73 5.19
N ARG A 158 11.59 17.88 4.66
CA ARG A 158 11.21 19.06 5.41
C ARG A 158 9.83 19.51 4.92
N GLU A 159 8.83 19.25 5.75
CA GLU A 159 7.48 19.76 5.52
C GLU A 159 7.46 21.26 5.77
N GLU A 160 6.93 22.01 4.81
CA GLU A 160 6.59 23.41 4.99
C GLU A 160 5.11 23.51 5.41
N PRO A 161 4.72 24.54 6.18
CA PRO A 161 3.31 24.83 6.37
C PRO A 161 2.63 24.92 5.00
N LEU A 162 1.50 24.25 4.83
CA LEU A 162 0.75 24.22 3.57
C LEU A 162 0.50 25.66 3.11
N LEU A 163 1.26 26.14 2.12
CA LEU A 163 1.00 27.41 1.47
C LEU A 163 -0.26 27.27 0.60
N PRO A 164 -1.08 28.33 0.47
CA PRO A 164 -2.22 28.33 -0.45
C PRO A 164 -1.79 27.96 -1.88
N LEU A 165 -2.69 27.30 -2.63
CA LEU A 165 -2.45 26.96 -4.04
C LEU A 165 -2.01 28.21 -4.83
N GLY A 166 -0.82 28.17 -5.43
CA GLY A 166 -0.34 29.19 -6.36
C GLY A 166 0.98 29.86 -5.99
N GLU A 167 1.49 29.67 -4.77
CA GLU A 167 2.81 30.19 -4.40
C GLU A 167 3.93 29.19 -4.74
N PRO A 168 4.97 29.64 -5.47
CA PRO A 168 6.10 28.78 -5.79
C PRO A 168 6.85 28.41 -4.51
N HIS A 169 7.01 27.11 -4.26
CA HIS A 169 7.87 26.64 -3.19
C HIS A 169 9.30 27.07 -3.50
N SER A 170 10.07 27.50 -2.50
CA SER A 170 11.51 27.61 -2.69
C SER A 170 12.04 26.21 -2.97
N GLY A 171 12.43 25.93 -4.22
CA GLY A 171 12.80 24.60 -4.71
C GLY A 171 14.07 23.97 -4.08
N GLU A 172 14.43 24.37 -2.86
CA GLU A 172 15.58 23.84 -2.13
C GLU A 172 15.21 22.74 -1.11
N LYS A 173 13.91 22.48 -0.84
CA LYS A 173 13.48 21.50 0.17
C LYS A 173 12.67 20.35 -0.42
N LEU A 174 12.98 19.14 0.04
CA LEU A 174 12.23 17.93 -0.28
C LEU A 174 11.02 17.81 0.63
N THR A 175 9.81 17.87 0.08
CA THR A 175 8.58 17.52 0.80
C THR A 175 8.23 16.05 0.60
N TYR A 176 7.37 15.48 1.45
CA TYR A 176 6.92 14.11 1.29
C TYR A 176 6.15 13.91 -0.03
N THR A 177 5.26 14.84 -0.39
CA THR A 177 4.53 14.80 -1.66
C THR A 177 5.47 14.86 -2.86
N HIS A 178 6.52 15.69 -2.79
CA HIS A 178 7.51 15.75 -3.86
C HIS A 178 8.27 14.42 -4.00
N LEU A 179 8.67 13.78 -2.89
CA LEU A 179 9.28 12.45 -2.93
C LEU A 179 8.34 11.39 -3.54
N GLN A 180 7.05 11.44 -3.21
CA GLN A 180 6.05 10.53 -3.80
C GLN A 180 5.95 10.71 -5.32
N SER A 181 5.85 11.96 -5.80
CA SER A 181 5.87 12.28 -7.24
C SER A 181 7.16 11.87 -7.93
N LEU A 182 8.33 12.10 -7.33
CA LEU A 182 9.61 11.64 -7.86
C LEU A 182 9.61 10.12 -8.10
N ILE A 183 9.13 9.35 -7.12
CA ILE A 183 9.12 7.89 -7.20
C ILE A 183 8.11 7.37 -8.22
N LEU A 184 6.90 7.91 -8.22
CA LEU A 184 5.80 7.39 -9.04
C LEU A 184 5.83 7.91 -10.47
N GLU A 185 6.08 9.20 -10.66
CA GLU A 185 5.88 9.91 -11.93
C GLU A 185 7.20 10.12 -12.68
N GLU A 186 8.26 10.55 -11.99
CA GLU A 186 9.54 10.85 -12.65
C GLU A 186 10.40 9.60 -12.86
N TYR A 187 10.59 8.79 -11.82
CA TYR A 187 11.36 7.55 -11.92
C TYR A 187 10.52 6.41 -12.50
N GLY A 188 9.32 6.22 -11.93
CA GLY A 188 8.37 5.21 -12.38
C GLY A 188 8.91 3.78 -12.38
N GLU A 189 8.19 2.89 -13.05
CA GLU A 189 8.49 1.45 -13.08
C GLU A 189 9.80 1.09 -13.79
N SER A 190 10.19 1.87 -14.82
CA SER A 190 11.37 1.60 -15.64
C SER A 190 12.66 1.78 -14.85
N HIS A 191 12.77 2.85 -14.06
CA HIS A 191 13.94 3.13 -13.22
C HIS A 191 14.23 2.00 -12.23
N TYR A 192 13.19 1.43 -11.63
CA TYR A 192 13.32 0.33 -10.67
C TYR A 192 13.40 -1.07 -11.31
N ASN A 193 13.37 -1.14 -12.65
CA ASN A 193 13.30 -2.39 -13.41
C ASN A 193 12.18 -3.29 -12.84
N ALA A 194 10.98 -2.70 -12.70
CA ALA A 194 9.88 -3.29 -11.93
C ALA A 194 9.34 -4.60 -12.54
N GLN A 195 9.57 -4.84 -13.83
CA GLN A 195 9.24 -6.12 -14.47
C GLN A 195 10.08 -7.27 -13.91
N GLU A 196 11.38 -7.07 -13.75
CA GLU A 196 12.30 -8.09 -13.22
C GLU A 196 12.32 -8.11 -11.68
N LYS A 197 12.14 -6.94 -11.04
CA LYS A 197 12.24 -6.75 -9.58
C LYS A 197 10.97 -6.10 -9.00
N PRO A 198 9.79 -6.70 -9.18
CA PRO A 198 8.51 -6.09 -8.78
C PRO A 198 8.44 -5.77 -7.28
N LEU A 199 9.03 -6.63 -6.43
CA LEU A 199 9.01 -6.41 -4.98
C LEU A 199 9.83 -5.20 -4.54
N VAL A 200 10.85 -4.78 -5.30
CA VAL A 200 11.63 -3.59 -4.97
C VAL A 200 10.78 -2.34 -5.20
N TYR A 201 10.15 -2.24 -6.37
CA TYR A 201 9.31 -1.10 -6.70
C TYR A 201 8.08 -1.02 -5.78
N TYR A 202 7.40 -2.15 -5.55
CA TYR A 202 6.32 -2.25 -4.58
C TYR A 202 6.74 -1.75 -3.18
N GLN A 203 7.91 -2.20 -2.69
CA GLN A 203 8.41 -1.78 -1.38
C GLN A 203 8.66 -0.27 -1.31
N VAL A 204 9.21 0.33 -2.36
CA VAL A 204 9.48 1.78 -2.39
C VAL A 204 8.16 2.56 -2.36
N LEU A 205 7.17 2.19 -3.16
CA LEU A 205 5.84 2.82 -3.14
C LEU A 205 5.17 2.64 -1.76
N PHE A 206 5.17 1.42 -1.23
CA PHE A 206 4.49 1.10 0.03
C PHE A 206 5.13 1.82 1.24
N LEU A 207 6.47 1.85 1.31
CA LEU A 207 7.20 2.53 2.39
C LEU A 207 7.14 4.06 2.29
N THR A 208 6.74 4.60 1.13
CA THR A 208 6.42 6.02 0.94
C THR A 208 4.93 6.30 1.00
N GLY A 209 4.14 5.38 1.56
CA GLY A 209 2.70 5.57 1.81
C GLY A 209 1.85 5.69 0.55
N GLN A 210 2.36 5.30 -0.63
CA GLN A 210 1.63 5.32 -1.89
C GLN A 210 0.88 4.00 -2.07
N PHE A 211 -0.01 3.69 -1.13
CA PHE A 211 -0.61 2.37 -0.99
C PHE A 211 -1.46 1.97 -2.20
N GLU A 212 -2.24 2.89 -2.73
CA GLU A 212 -3.12 2.68 -3.87
C GLU A 212 -2.31 2.28 -5.12
N ALA A 213 -1.25 3.04 -5.41
CA ALA A 213 -0.34 2.75 -6.53
C ALA A 213 0.44 1.45 -6.30
N ALA A 214 0.90 1.19 -5.07
CA ALA A 214 1.62 -0.03 -4.72
C ALA A 214 0.74 -1.28 -4.94
N LEU A 215 -0.51 -1.24 -4.49
CA LEU A 215 -1.45 -2.35 -4.59
C LEU A 215 -1.91 -2.58 -6.03
N GLU A 216 -2.17 -1.52 -6.79
CA GLU A 216 -2.49 -1.64 -8.22
C GLU A 216 -1.32 -2.27 -8.99
N PHE A 217 -0.10 -1.80 -8.77
CA PHE A 217 1.08 -2.35 -9.41
C PHE A 217 1.26 -3.83 -9.07
N LEU A 218 1.12 -4.20 -7.79
CA LEU A 218 1.25 -5.58 -7.35
C LEU A 218 0.14 -6.49 -7.92
N PHE A 219 -1.07 -5.94 -8.13
CA PHE A 219 -2.19 -6.64 -8.74
C PHE A 219 -1.94 -7.00 -10.21
N ARG A 220 -1.21 -6.15 -10.95
CA ARG A 220 -0.81 -6.42 -12.34
C ARG A 220 0.11 -7.63 -12.44
N VAL A 221 0.95 -7.89 -11.44
CA VAL A 221 1.88 -9.03 -11.42
C VAL A 221 1.16 -10.31 -11.02
N ASP A 222 0.93 -11.23 -11.97
CA ASP A 222 0.16 -12.47 -11.78
C ASP A 222 0.53 -13.24 -10.49
N LYS A 223 1.83 -13.40 -10.24
CA LYS A 223 2.37 -14.12 -9.07
C LYS A 223 1.95 -13.49 -7.74
N PHE A 224 1.78 -12.17 -7.70
CA PHE A 224 1.50 -11.42 -6.47
C PHE A 224 0.08 -10.87 -6.39
N ARG A 225 -0.76 -11.13 -7.41
CA ARG A 225 -2.14 -10.64 -7.49
C ARG A 225 -2.96 -10.97 -6.25
N VAL A 226 -2.90 -12.22 -5.79
CA VAL A 226 -3.61 -12.67 -4.59
C VAL A 226 -3.17 -11.87 -3.36
N HIS A 227 -1.87 -11.56 -3.24
CA HIS A 227 -1.34 -10.79 -2.13
C HIS A 227 -1.83 -9.33 -2.18
N ALA A 228 -1.87 -8.73 -3.37
CA ALA A 228 -2.40 -7.37 -3.55
C ALA A 228 -3.86 -7.27 -3.08
N VAL A 229 -4.69 -8.26 -3.45
CA VAL A 229 -6.12 -8.30 -3.05
C VAL A 229 -6.28 -8.40 -1.54
N HIS A 230 -5.61 -9.36 -0.90
CA HIS A 230 -5.73 -9.55 0.55
C HIS A 230 -5.17 -8.37 1.35
N MET A 231 -4.07 -7.77 0.88
CA MET A 231 -3.54 -6.55 1.50
C MET A 231 -4.53 -5.39 1.34
N ALA A 232 -5.13 -5.21 0.15
CA ALA A 232 -6.14 -4.20 -0.07
C ALA A 232 -7.36 -4.39 0.85
N MET A 233 -7.82 -5.63 1.06
CA MET A 233 -8.93 -5.94 1.97
C MET A 233 -8.60 -5.54 3.41
N ALA A 234 -7.42 -5.93 3.91
CA ALA A 234 -6.98 -5.58 5.25
C ALA A 234 -6.84 -4.06 5.42
N MET A 235 -6.29 -3.36 4.42
CA MET A 235 -6.10 -1.91 4.48
C MET A 235 -7.42 -1.14 4.37
N HIS A 236 -8.36 -1.61 3.54
CA HIS A 236 -9.71 -1.05 3.47
C HIS A 236 -10.43 -1.15 4.82
N GLN A 237 -10.35 -2.32 5.49
CA GLN A 237 -10.93 -2.51 6.83
C GLN A 237 -10.33 -1.59 7.91
N GLN A 238 -9.11 -1.09 7.69
CA GLN A 238 -8.45 -0.13 8.58
C GLN A 238 -8.61 1.33 8.13
N ASN A 239 -9.42 1.59 7.09
CA ASN A 239 -9.60 2.93 6.49
C ASN A 239 -8.30 3.58 6.01
N LEU A 240 -7.35 2.75 5.52
CA LEU A 240 -6.04 3.20 5.04
C LEU A 240 -5.99 3.44 3.52
N LEU A 241 -7.07 3.10 2.79
CA LEU A 241 -7.16 3.28 1.35
C LEU A 241 -8.10 4.42 0.99
N ALA A 242 -7.64 5.27 0.09
CA ALA A 242 -8.46 6.29 -0.52
C ALA A 242 -9.18 5.75 -1.76
N LEU A 243 -10.51 5.80 -1.72
CA LEU A 243 -11.37 5.28 -2.79
C LEU A 243 -11.73 6.38 -3.79
N PRO A 244 -11.96 6.05 -5.07
CA PRO A 244 -12.46 7.01 -6.05
C PRO A 244 -13.90 7.42 -5.72
N THR A 245 -14.29 8.63 -6.13
CA THR A 245 -15.67 9.11 -6.00
C THR A 245 -16.61 8.45 -7.00
N ALA A 246 -16.11 8.12 -8.19
CA ALA A 246 -16.87 7.51 -9.27
C ALA A 246 -16.69 5.99 -9.25
N PHE A 247 -17.79 5.26 -9.37
CA PHE A 247 -17.79 3.80 -9.33
C PHE A 247 -17.18 3.17 -10.60
N ASP A 248 -17.43 3.78 -11.75
CA ASP A 248 -16.95 3.36 -13.08
C ASP A 248 -15.49 3.76 -13.36
N ALA A 249 -14.82 4.37 -12.38
CA ALA A 249 -13.41 4.73 -12.44
C ALA A 249 -12.49 3.55 -12.80
N SER A 250 -11.36 3.87 -13.43
CA SER A 250 -10.27 2.92 -13.64
C SER A 250 -9.76 2.36 -12.31
N LEU A 251 -9.00 1.25 -12.37
CA LEU A 251 -8.50 0.59 -11.16
C LEU A 251 -7.69 1.54 -10.27
N LEU A 252 -6.89 2.41 -10.88
CA LEU A 252 -6.22 3.52 -10.23
C LEU A 252 -6.65 4.82 -10.91
N THR A 253 -6.98 5.84 -10.13
CA THR A 253 -7.24 7.19 -10.62
C THR A 253 -6.39 8.21 -9.88
N GLU A 254 -6.08 9.31 -10.55
CA GLU A 254 -5.46 10.48 -9.94
C GLU A 254 -6.53 11.33 -9.25
N ASP A 255 -6.22 11.82 -8.04
CA ASP A 255 -7.13 12.74 -7.35
C ASP A 255 -6.86 14.18 -7.79
N SER A 256 -7.77 14.73 -8.60
CA SER A 256 -7.68 16.09 -9.12
C SER A 256 -7.75 17.20 -8.06
N LYS A 257 -8.15 16.89 -6.82
CA LYS A 257 -8.22 17.87 -5.71
C LYS A 257 -6.88 18.12 -5.04
N TYR A 258 -5.94 17.18 -5.16
CA TYR A 258 -4.63 17.27 -4.51
C TYR A 258 -3.54 17.38 -5.57
N ARG A 259 -2.57 18.27 -5.37
CA ARG A 259 -1.39 18.32 -6.24
C ARG A 259 -0.47 17.14 -5.93
N GLY A 260 0.06 16.50 -6.98
CA GLY A 260 1.10 15.46 -6.90
C GLY A 260 0.57 14.03 -7.06
N ALA A 261 1.40 13.06 -6.66
CA ALA A 261 1.16 11.62 -6.81
C ALA A 261 0.00 11.03 -5.98
N ALA A 262 -0.98 11.82 -5.56
CA ALA A 262 -2.16 11.31 -4.87
C ALA A 262 -2.99 10.43 -5.81
N ARG A 263 -3.15 9.16 -5.42
CA ARG A 263 -3.94 8.18 -6.18
C ARG A 263 -5.10 7.65 -5.35
N ARG A 264 -6.10 7.11 -6.06
CA ARG A 264 -7.28 6.45 -5.50
C ARG A 264 -7.40 5.06 -6.11
N LEU A 265 -7.58 4.04 -5.28
CA LEU A 265 -7.73 2.66 -5.72
C LEU A 265 -9.22 2.31 -5.78
N ASN A 266 -9.70 1.88 -6.94
CA ASN A 266 -11.04 1.32 -7.07
C ASN A 266 -11.07 -0.08 -6.45
N TYR A 267 -11.22 -0.12 -5.12
CA TYR A 267 -11.22 -1.34 -4.32
C TYR A 267 -12.31 -2.33 -4.77
N ALA A 268 -13.52 -1.85 -5.04
CA ALA A 268 -14.60 -2.71 -5.51
C ALA A 268 -14.23 -3.40 -6.83
N ARG A 269 -13.70 -2.63 -7.79
CA ARG A 269 -13.22 -3.17 -9.07
C ARG A 269 -12.06 -4.16 -8.88
N LEU A 270 -11.14 -3.90 -7.96
CA LEU A 270 -10.04 -4.82 -7.63
C LEU A 270 -10.57 -6.21 -7.23
N ILE A 271 -11.53 -6.25 -6.31
CA ILE A 271 -12.15 -7.50 -5.84
C ILE A 271 -12.89 -8.19 -6.99
N ILE A 272 -13.75 -7.47 -7.71
CA ILE A 272 -14.54 -8.05 -8.82
C ILE A 272 -13.62 -8.63 -9.91
N LEU A 273 -12.57 -7.92 -10.32
CA LEU A 273 -11.62 -8.41 -11.32
C LEU A 273 -10.87 -9.67 -10.85
N TYR A 274 -10.61 -9.79 -9.55
CA TYR A 274 -9.98 -10.98 -8.98
C TYR A 274 -10.92 -12.18 -8.97
N VAL A 275 -12.16 -11.98 -8.49
CA VAL A 275 -13.17 -13.02 -8.32
C VAL A 275 -13.66 -13.59 -9.65
N ARG A 276 -13.80 -12.75 -10.68
CA ARG A 276 -14.16 -13.15 -12.06
C ARG A 276 -13.35 -14.29 -12.65
N ARG A 277 -12.15 -14.55 -12.12
CA ARG A 277 -11.28 -15.62 -12.60
C ARG A 277 -11.70 -17.02 -12.13
N PHE A 278 -12.52 -17.11 -11.09
CA PHE A 278 -12.91 -18.39 -10.48
C PHE A 278 -14.37 -18.43 -10.02
N GLU A 279 -15.16 -17.37 -10.22
CA GLU A 279 -16.52 -17.29 -9.67
C GLU A 279 -17.48 -18.36 -10.22
N THR A 280 -17.25 -18.82 -11.45
CA THR A 280 -18.00 -19.91 -12.06
C THR A 280 -17.56 -21.30 -11.59
N THR A 281 -16.35 -21.44 -11.05
CA THR A 281 -15.81 -22.72 -10.56
C THR A 281 -15.94 -22.88 -9.05
N ASP A 282 -15.86 -21.78 -8.29
CA ASP A 282 -15.95 -21.79 -6.83
C ASP A 282 -16.83 -20.63 -6.33
N ILE A 283 -18.14 -20.88 -6.32
CA ILE A 283 -19.17 -19.94 -5.86
C ILE A 283 -18.97 -19.57 -4.39
N LYS A 284 -18.58 -20.53 -3.56
CA LYS A 284 -18.44 -20.31 -2.12
C LYS A 284 -17.30 -19.34 -1.85
N GLU A 285 -16.15 -19.53 -2.49
CA GLU A 285 -15.04 -18.59 -2.35
C GLU A 285 -15.38 -17.23 -2.95
N ALA A 286 -16.06 -17.17 -4.10
CA ALA A 286 -16.51 -15.91 -4.69
C ALA A 286 -17.38 -15.09 -3.72
N LEU A 287 -18.33 -15.73 -3.03
CA LEU A 287 -19.15 -15.10 -2.00
C LEU A 287 -18.32 -14.52 -0.85
N ASN A 288 -17.30 -15.26 -0.38
CA ASN A 288 -16.42 -14.79 0.69
C ASN A 288 -15.71 -13.48 0.32
N TYR A 289 -15.25 -13.34 -0.94
CA TYR A 289 -14.64 -12.10 -1.41
C TYR A 289 -15.67 -10.98 -1.58
N TYR A 290 -16.83 -11.27 -2.18
CA TYR A 290 -17.87 -10.26 -2.35
C TYR A 290 -18.41 -9.72 -1.03
N TYR A 291 -18.38 -10.51 0.06
CA TYR A 291 -18.72 -10.02 1.40
C TYR A 291 -17.87 -8.82 1.85
N PHE A 292 -16.64 -8.68 1.34
CA PHE A 292 -15.81 -7.51 1.62
C PHE A 292 -16.27 -6.22 0.90
N LEU A 293 -17.31 -6.30 0.08
CA LEU A 293 -17.97 -5.17 -0.57
C LEU A 293 -19.27 -4.75 0.14
N ARG A 294 -19.67 -5.42 1.23
CA ARG A 294 -20.97 -5.22 1.90
C ARG A 294 -21.24 -3.82 2.44
N GLU A 295 -20.21 -3.03 2.69
CA GLU A 295 -20.32 -1.65 3.19
C GLU A 295 -20.24 -0.62 2.07
N ILE A 296 -19.95 -1.05 0.85
CA ILE A 296 -19.76 -0.16 -0.29
C ILE A 296 -21.07 -0.06 -1.04
N LYS A 297 -21.47 1.18 -1.32
CA LYS A 297 -22.65 1.50 -2.07
C LYS A 297 -22.30 1.88 -3.51
N GLY A 298 -23.10 1.40 -4.45
CA GLY A 298 -23.05 1.77 -5.85
C GLY A 298 -23.59 3.18 -6.10
N PRO A 299 -23.63 3.61 -7.37
CA PRO A 299 -24.08 4.95 -7.75
C PRO A 299 -25.55 5.22 -7.38
N GLU A 300 -26.39 4.18 -7.35
CA GLU A 300 -27.81 4.27 -7.01
C GLU A 300 -28.09 3.92 -5.52
N ASP A 301 -27.09 4.10 -4.65
CA ASP A 301 -27.12 3.71 -3.22
C ASP A 301 -27.29 2.20 -2.98
N GLU A 302 -27.14 1.39 -4.03
CA GLU A 302 -27.29 -0.07 -3.98
C GLU A 302 -26.12 -0.74 -3.26
N ASN A 303 -26.40 -1.79 -2.49
CA ASN A 303 -25.36 -2.55 -1.81
C ASN A 303 -24.55 -3.39 -2.82
N LEU A 304 -23.24 -3.15 -2.95
CA LEU A 304 -22.41 -3.86 -3.94
C LEU A 304 -22.27 -5.35 -3.68
N PHE A 305 -22.31 -5.78 -2.41
CA PHE A 305 -22.33 -7.22 -2.12
C PHE A 305 -23.60 -7.85 -2.69
N ALA A 306 -24.77 -7.26 -2.46
CA ALA A 306 -26.02 -7.77 -3.01
C ALA A 306 -26.01 -7.81 -4.55
N MET A 307 -25.48 -6.77 -5.20
CA MET A 307 -25.34 -6.71 -6.65
C MET A 307 -24.43 -7.81 -7.20
N CYS A 308 -23.23 -7.98 -6.63
CA CYS A 308 -22.29 -9.01 -7.09
C CYS A 308 -22.86 -10.43 -6.88
N VAL A 309 -23.61 -10.65 -5.79
CA VAL A 309 -24.27 -11.93 -5.53
C VAL A 309 -25.41 -12.20 -6.52
N ALA A 310 -26.19 -11.17 -6.87
CA ALA A 310 -27.24 -11.27 -7.88
C ALA A 310 -26.65 -11.61 -9.27
N ASP A 311 -25.60 -10.92 -9.67
CA ASP A 311 -24.89 -11.20 -10.93
C ASP A 311 -24.29 -12.62 -10.94
N LEU A 312 -23.64 -13.03 -9.84
CA LEU A 312 -23.08 -14.39 -9.69
C LEU A 312 -24.15 -15.47 -9.83
N ALA A 313 -25.34 -15.25 -9.24
CA ALA A 313 -26.45 -16.19 -9.35
C ALA A 313 -26.93 -16.35 -10.78
N GLN A 314 -26.98 -15.24 -11.52
CA GLN A 314 -27.43 -15.24 -12.91
C GLN A 314 -26.39 -15.83 -13.85
N GLU A 315 -25.11 -15.60 -13.63
CA GLU A 315 -24.06 -16.20 -14.46
C GLU A 315 -23.94 -17.72 -14.22
N THR A 316 -24.10 -18.17 -12.98
CA THR A 316 -23.95 -19.59 -12.63
C THR A 316 -25.24 -20.38 -12.75
N GLN A 317 -26.40 -19.72 -12.73
CA GLN A 317 -27.73 -20.32 -12.67
C GLN A 317 -27.92 -21.26 -11.45
N GLN A 318 -27.10 -21.10 -10.40
CA GLN A 318 -27.13 -21.92 -9.18
C GLN A 318 -27.90 -21.24 -8.04
N PHE A 319 -29.11 -20.74 -8.33
CA PHE A 319 -29.97 -20.03 -7.37
C PHE A 319 -30.23 -20.83 -6.09
N ALA A 320 -30.53 -22.13 -6.20
CA ALA A 320 -30.82 -22.97 -5.05
C ALA A 320 -29.62 -23.16 -4.10
N VAL A 321 -28.39 -23.12 -4.63
CA VAL A 321 -27.16 -23.21 -3.84
C VAL A 321 -26.90 -21.90 -3.11
N LEU A 322 -27.04 -20.78 -3.83
CA LEU A 322 -26.79 -19.44 -3.31
C LEU A 322 -27.84 -19.02 -2.27
N PHE A 323 -29.11 -19.13 -2.63
CA PHE A 323 -30.24 -18.55 -1.91
C PHE A 323 -31.10 -19.58 -1.19
N GLY A 324 -30.86 -20.87 -1.41
CA GLY A 324 -31.68 -21.94 -0.84
C GLY A 324 -32.94 -22.21 -1.67
N HIS A 325 -33.85 -23.00 -1.10
CA HIS A 325 -35.10 -23.40 -1.77
C HIS A 325 -36.24 -23.55 -0.76
N LEU A 326 -37.49 -23.49 -1.25
CA LEU A 326 -38.66 -23.77 -0.43
C LEU A 326 -38.95 -25.27 -0.41
N ARG A 327 -39.24 -25.81 0.78
CA ARG A 327 -39.79 -27.16 0.95
C ARG A 327 -41.28 -27.17 0.64
N GLN A 328 -41.85 -28.37 0.55
CA GLN A 328 -43.28 -28.58 0.32
C GLN A 328 -44.18 -27.99 1.43
N ASP A 329 -43.64 -27.78 2.62
CA ASP A 329 -44.31 -27.13 3.75
C ASP A 329 -44.27 -25.58 3.68
N GLY A 330 -43.64 -25.01 2.64
CA GLY A 330 -43.44 -23.57 2.48
C GLY A 330 -42.28 -23.02 3.32
N CYS A 331 -41.57 -23.86 4.08
CA CYS A 331 -40.40 -23.41 4.84
C CYS A 331 -39.16 -23.29 3.95
N ARG A 332 -38.43 -22.19 4.09
CA ARG A 332 -37.18 -21.96 3.39
C ARG A 332 -36.04 -22.79 3.99
N VAL A 333 -35.34 -23.52 3.13
CA VAL A 333 -34.05 -24.14 3.43
C VAL A 333 -32.95 -23.12 3.13
N PRO A 334 -32.05 -22.82 4.08
CA PRO A 334 -30.95 -21.88 3.87
C PRO A 334 -30.01 -22.29 2.72
N GLY A 335 -29.49 -21.28 2.02
CA GLY A 335 -28.40 -21.39 1.05
C GLY A 335 -27.08 -20.88 1.60
N LEU A 336 -26.10 -20.66 0.72
CA LEU A 336 -24.80 -20.11 1.10
C LEU A 336 -24.90 -18.68 1.65
N ILE A 337 -25.84 -17.87 1.15
CA ILE A 337 -25.98 -16.46 1.58
C ILE A 337 -26.29 -16.32 3.07
N ASP A 338 -26.98 -17.31 3.65
CA ASP A 338 -27.36 -17.32 5.06
C ASP A 338 -26.15 -17.44 6.00
N THR A 339 -25.01 -17.92 5.49
CA THR A 339 -23.76 -17.96 6.28
C THR A 339 -23.23 -16.56 6.62
N PHE A 340 -23.66 -15.54 5.89
CA PHE A 340 -23.28 -14.14 6.11
C PHE A 340 -24.28 -13.37 6.97
N GLN A 341 -25.34 -14.03 7.47
CA GLN A 341 -26.33 -13.39 8.33
C GLN A 341 -25.66 -12.73 9.54
N GLY A 342 -25.91 -11.43 9.72
CA GLY A 342 -25.32 -10.68 10.83
C GLY A 342 -25.80 -9.23 10.87
N ALA A 343 -25.19 -8.42 11.72
CA ALA A 343 -25.59 -7.02 11.93
C ALA A 343 -25.50 -6.14 10.67
N GLN A 344 -24.66 -6.53 9.70
CA GLN A 344 -24.37 -5.73 8.50
C GLN A 344 -24.97 -6.32 7.22
N VAL A 345 -25.50 -7.55 7.27
CA VAL A 345 -25.99 -8.27 6.10
C VAL A 345 -27.27 -8.99 6.47
N ASP A 346 -28.34 -8.64 5.76
CA ASP A 346 -29.59 -9.38 5.75
C ASP A 346 -29.66 -10.25 4.48
N PRO A 347 -29.64 -11.59 4.61
CA PRO A 347 -29.77 -12.49 3.47
C PRO A 347 -31.06 -12.27 2.66
N LEU A 348 -32.17 -11.89 3.31
CA LEU A 348 -33.45 -11.69 2.62
C LEU A 348 -33.39 -10.48 1.69
N PHE A 349 -32.76 -9.40 2.12
CA PHE A 349 -32.49 -8.23 1.27
C PHE A 349 -31.65 -8.59 0.04
N VAL A 350 -30.65 -9.45 0.19
CA VAL A 350 -29.82 -9.90 -0.95
C VAL A 350 -30.65 -10.74 -1.93
N ILE A 351 -31.53 -11.61 -1.42
CA ILE A 351 -32.42 -12.44 -2.25
C ILE A 351 -33.43 -11.57 -3.00
N GLU A 352 -34.03 -10.58 -2.33
CA GLU A 352 -34.92 -9.60 -2.94
C GLU A 352 -34.20 -8.84 -4.07
N LYS A 353 -32.96 -8.39 -3.84
CA LYS A 353 -32.20 -7.72 -4.89
C LYS A 353 -31.95 -8.64 -6.07
N ALA A 354 -31.59 -9.91 -5.84
CA ALA A 354 -31.44 -10.88 -6.91
C ALA A 354 -32.75 -11.13 -7.68
N ALA A 355 -33.90 -11.13 -7.00
CA ALA A 355 -35.22 -11.23 -7.63
C ALA A 355 -35.50 -10.04 -8.57
N SER A 356 -35.26 -8.82 -8.08
CA SER A 356 -35.41 -7.57 -8.85
C SER A 356 -34.53 -7.56 -10.10
N VAL A 357 -33.24 -7.92 -9.98
CA VAL A 357 -32.33 -7.99 -11.14
C VAL A 357 -32.78 -9.08 -12.13
N SER A 358 -33.32 -10.21 -11.65
CA SER A 358 -33.86 -11.27 -12.52
C SER A 358 -35.13 -10.81 -13.26
N GLU A 359 -36.00 -10.04 -12.61
CA GLU A 359 -37.19 -9.43 -13.23
C GLU A 359 -36.78 -8.43 -14.33
N GLU A 360 -35.81 -7.56 -14.06
CA GLU A 360 -35.26 -6.59 -15.02
C GLU A 360 -34.66 -7.25 -16.26
N ARG A 361 -34.02 -8.42 -16.11
CA ARG A 361 -33.48 -9.22 -17.22
C ARG A 361 -34.52 -10.10 -17.91
N GLY A 362 -35.77 -10.09 -17.44
CA GLY A 362 -36.88 -10.84 -18.03
C GLY A 362 -36.95 -12.32 -17.62
N LEU A 363 -36.17 -12.74 -16.63
CA LEU A 363 -36.19 -14.10 -16.05
C LEU A 363 -37.31 -14.21 -15.02
N THR A 364 -38.56 -14.19 -15.48
CA THR A 364 -39.73 -14.04 -14.61
C THR A 364 -39.94 -15.24 -13.68
N GLU A 365 -39.66 -16.47 -14.11
CA GLU A 365 -39.81 -17.66 -13.25
C GLU A 365 -38.81 -17.65 -12.09
N ASP A 366 -37.55 -17.30 -12.35
CA ASP A 366 -36.53 -17.17 -11.32
C ASP A 366 -36.86 -16.03 -10.36
N ALA A 367 -37.32 -14.88 -10.88
CA ALA A 367 -37.75 -13.76 -10.06
C ALA A 367 -38.88 -14.14 -9.10
N ILE A 368 -39.90 -14.87 -9.56
CA ILE A 368 -41.01 -15.35 -8.72
C ILE A 368 -40.49 -16.26 -7.60
N ASN A 369 -39.64 -17.24 -7.94
CA ASN A 369 -39.06 -18.16 -6.97
C ASN A 369 -38.24 -17.42 -5.90
N LEU A 370 -37.49 -16.39 -6.29
CA LEU A 370 -36.68 -15.58 -5.38
C LEU A 370 -37.55 -14.66 -4.50
N TYR A 371 -38.61 -14.05 -5.04
CA TYR A 371 -39.56 -13.27 -4.23
C TYR A 371 -40.31 -14.13 -3.22
N ASP A 372 -40.67 -15.37 -3.59
CA ASP A 372 -41.25 -16.31 -2.63
C ASP A 372 -40.24 -16.68 -1.53
N LEU A 373 -38.95 -16.84 -1.88
CA LEU A 373 -37.88 -17.11 -0.92
C LEU A 373 -37.60 -15.94 0.04
N SER A 374 -37.73 -14.69 -0.42
CA SER A 374 -37.57 -13.50 0.44
C SER A 374 -38.81 -13.22 1.31
N GLY A 375 -39.93 -13.91 1.06
CA GLY A 375 -41.19 -13.73 1.79
C GLY A 375 -42.02 -12.54 1.32
N ILE A 376 -41.72 -11.96 0.15
CA ILE A 376 -42.43 -10.81 -0.42
C ILE A 376 -43.53 -11.34 -1.37
N SER A 377 -44.62 -11.83 -0.79
CA SER A 377 -45.72 -12.44 -1.56
C SER A 377 -46.38 -11.48 -2.56
N GLY A 378 -46.47 -10.18 -2.23
CA GLY A 378 -47.13 -9.19 -3.10
C GLY A 378 -46.39 -8.92 -4.42
N GLN A 379 -45.05 -8.91 -4.42
CA GLN A 379 -44.27 -8.76 -5.66
C GLN A 379 -44.27 -10.06 -6.47
N SER A 380 -44.21 -11.20 -5.78
CA SER A 380 -44.35 -12.53 -6.41
C SER A 380 -45.69 -12.68 -7.16
N GLU A 381 -46.80 -12.28 -6.55
CA GLU A 381 -48.13 -12.28 -7.19
C GLU A 381 -48.18 -11.36 -8.42
N GLN A 382 -47.64 -10.14 -8.32
CA GLN A 382 -47.58 -9.22 -9.48
C GLN A 382 -46.73 -9.78 -10.63
N SER A 383 -45.59 -10.40 -10.34
CA SER A 383 -44.75 -11.02 -11.37
C SER A 383 -45.43 -12.25 -11.99
N ARG A 384 -46.19 -13.04 -11.20
CA ARG A 384 -47.03 -14.14 -11.69
C ARG A 384 -48.12 -13.64 -12.64
N ASP A 385 -48.80 -12.55 -12.29
CA ASP A 385 -49.84 -11.95 -13.14
C ASP A 385 -49.26 -11.46 -14.47
N LYS A 386 -48.09 -10.80 -14.46
CA LYS A 386 -47.38 -10.41 -15.68
C LYS A 386 -47.00 -11.61 -16.55
N LEU A 387 -46.51 -12.71 -15.95
CA LEU A 387 -46.14 -13.92 -16.67
C LEU A 387 -47.37 -14.59 -17.30
N ASN A 388 -48.46 -14.70 -16.54
CA ASN A 388 -49.71 -15.26 -17.03
C ASN A 388 -50.24 -14.43 -18.20
N LEU A 389 -50.29 -13.11 -18.09
CA LEU A 389 -50.73 -12.21 -19.16
C LEU A 389 -49.90 -12.39 -20.44
N ARG A 390 -48.56 -12.51 -20.33
CA ARG A 390 -47.68 -12.79 -21.48
C ARG A 390 -47.98 -14.14 -22.12
N ARG A 391 -48.25 -15.18 -21.33
CA ARG A 391 -48.59 -16.51 -21.83
C ARG A 391 -49.94 -16.52 -22.55
N THR A 392 -50.94 -15.80 -22.03
CA THR A 392 -52.25 -15.69 -22.69
C THR A 392 -52.15 -14.93 -24.01
N VAL A 393 -51.43 -13.81 -24.05
CA VAL A 393 -51.24 -13.04 -25.30
C VAL A 393 -50.49 -13.86 -26.36
N HIS A 394 -49.45 -14.60 -25.99
CA HIS A 394 -48.77 -15.48 -26.95
C HIS A 394 -49.62 -16.68 -27.38
N ALA A 395 -50.48 -17.22 -26.52
CA ALA A 395 -51.42 -18.27 -26.90
C ALA A 395 -52.45 -17.75 -27.91
N ASP A 396 -53.00 -16.55 -27.69
CA ASP A 396 -53.93 -15.90 -28.62
C ASP A 396 -53.26 -15.58 -29.97
N GLU A 397 -52.01 -15.11 -29.98
CA GLU A 397 -51.23 -14.89 -31.22
C GLU A 397 -50.91 -16.19 -31.97
N ALA A 398 -50.61 -17.27 -31.24
CA ALA A 398 -50.36 -18.59 -31.84
C ALA A 398 -51.65 -19.21 -32.41
N GLU A 399 -52.80 -19.03 -31.74
CA GLU A 399 -54.10 -19.46 -32.29
C GLU A 399 -54.48 -18.67 -33.55
N ILE A 400 -54.16 -17.38 -33.62
CA ILE A 400 -54.36 -16.56 -34.83
C ILE A 400 -53.47 -17.04 -36.00
N LEU A 401 -52.24 -17.51 -35.73
CA LEU A 401 -51.31 -18.04 -36.75
C LEU A 401 -51.66 -19.47 -37.21
N ILE A 402 -52.32 -20.28 -36.39
CA ILE A 402 -52.78 -21.64 -36.74
C ILE A 402 -54.18 -21.60 -37.41
N GLY A 403 -54.91 -20.50 -37.24
CA GLY A 403 -56.22 -20.25 -37.84
C GLY A 403 -56.23 -19.70 -39.28
N PHE A 404 -55.08 -19.64 -39.96
CA PHE A 404 -54.96 -19.22 -41.37
C PHE A 404 -54.55 -20.35 -42.31
#